data_AF-A0A5N8HFK7-F1
#
_entry.id   AF-A0A5N8HFK7-F1
#
_cell.length_a   1.000
_cell.length_b   1.000
_cell.length_c   1.000
_cell.angle_alpha   90.00
_cell.angle_beta   90.00
_cell.angle_gamma   90.00
#
_symmetry.space_group_name_H-M   'P 1'
#
loop_
_entity.id
_entity.type
_entity.pdbx_description
1 polymer ?
#
loop_
_entity_poly.entity_id
_entity_poly.type
_entity_poly.pdbx_seq_one_letter_code
_entity_poly.pdbx_strand_id
1 'polypeptide(L)'
;MIEILHEYWKPLLWTDGYRFTGVAITLWLLILSVVIGGVLALFLAIGRVSSNKYIQFPIWLFTYIFRGTPLYVQLLVFYSGMYTL
;
A
#
# COMPACT_ATOMS: atom_id res chain seq x y z
N MET A 1 8.72 10.57 -25.24
CA MET A 1 8.90 9.22 -24.66
C MET A 1 10.36 8.90 -24.39
N ILE A 2 11.23 9.02 -25.41
CA ILE A 2 12.68 8.79 -25.27
C ILE A 2 13.35 9.79 -24.30
N GLU A 3 12.90 11.04 -24.27
CA GLU A 3 13.43 12.06 -23.35
C GLU A 3 13.22 11.72 -21.86
N ILE A 4 12.02 11.26 -21.49
CA ILE A 4 11.71 10.78 -20.14
C ILE A 4 12.66 9.66 -19.74
N LEU A 5 12.89 8.70 -20.64
CA LEU A 5 13.83 7.61 -20.39
C LEU A 5 15.25 8.13 -20.15
N HIS A 6 15.73 9.10 -20.94
CA HIS A 6 17.06 9.68 -20.76
C HIS A 6 17.21 10.52 -19.48
N GLU A 7 16.14 11.14 -19.00
CA GLU A 7 16.14 12.00 -17.83
C GLU A 7 16.01 11.21 -16.51
N TYR A 8 15.14 10.20 -16.47
CA TYR A 8 14.77 9.53 -15.21
C TYR A 8 15.47 8.18 -14.95
N TRP A 9 16.17 7.60 -15.92
CA TRP A 9 16.84 6.30 -15.71
C TRP A 9 18.00 6.36 -14.70
N LYS A 10 18.75 7.47 -14.66
CA LYS A 10 19.89 7.61 -13.73
C LYS A 10 19.41 7.69 -12.27
N PRO A 11 18.47 8.57 -11.87
CA PRO A 11 17.99 8.59 -10.48
C PRO A 11 17.27 7.31 -10.03
N LEU A 12 16.75 6.53 -10.98
CA LEU A 12 16.11 5.25 -10.70
C LEU A 12 17.11 4.20 -10.17
N LEU A 13 18.29 4.12 -10.77
CA LEU A 13 19.28 3.06 -10.52
C LEU A 13 20.58 3.54 -9.85
N TRP A 14 20.97 4.79 -10.10
CA TRP A 14 22.22 5.39 -9.64
C TRP A 14 21.97 6.34 -8.47
N THR A 15 22.89 6.36 -7.50
CA THR A 15 22.87 7.27 -6.35
C THR A 15 24.19 8.02 -6.24
N ASP A 16 24.10 9.32 -5.92
CA ASP A 16 25.26 10.18 -5.67
C ASP A 16 25.75 10.09 -4.21
N GLY A 17 25.30 9.07 -3.45
CA GLY A 17 25.71 8.80 -2.07
C GLY A 17 24.88 9.49 -0.98
N TYR A 18 24.10 10.52 -1.32
CA TYR A 18 23.26 11.26 -0.38
C TYR A 18 21.77 10.86 -0.37
N ARG A 19 21.26 10.24 -1.44
CA ARG A 19 19.83 9.92 -1.60
C ARG A 19 19.63 8.44 -1.96
N PHE A 20 18.57 7.82 -1.46
CA PHE A 20 18.21 6.47 -1.91
C PHE A 20 17.76 6.48 -3.38
N THR A 21 18.07 5.41 -4.11
CA THR A 21 17.64 5.26 -5.50
C THR A 21 16.13 5.02 -5.59
N GLY A 22 15.53 5.34 -6.74
CA GLY A 22 14.10 5.08 -6.97
C GLY A 22 13.73 3.60 -6.74
N VAL A 23 14.53 2.67 -7.27
CA VAL A 23 14.31 1.23 -7.07
C VAL A 23 14.40 0.83 -5.60
N ALA A 24 15.37 1.38 -4.86
CA ALA A 24 15.52 1.07 -3.44
C ALA A 24 14.29 1.51 -2.64
N ILE A 25 13.77 2.72 -2.88
CA ILE A 25 12.56 3.22 -2.21
C ILE A 25 11.33 2.39 -2.59
N THR A 26 11.16 2.05 -3.87
CA THR A 26 10.03 1.23 -4.31
C THR A 26 10.06 -0.16 -3.67
N LEU A 27 11.22 -0.81 -3.63
CA LEU A 27 11.37 -2.11 -2.98
C LEU A 27 11.12 -2.02 -1.48
N TRP A 28 11.65 -0.98 -0.83
CA TRP A 28 11.45 -0.76 0.59
C TRP A 28 9.97 -0.62 0.94
N LEU A 29 9.25 0.25 0.22
CA LEU A 29 7.80 0.43 0.39
C LEU A 29 7.04 -0.86 0.08
N LEU A 30 7.37 -1.55 -1.01
CA LEU A 30 6.74 -2.80 -1.40
C LEU A 30 6.85 -3.86 -0.30
N ILE A 31 8.07 -4.11 0.19
CA ILE A 31 8.34 -5.14 1.20
C ILE A 31 7.58 -4.82 2.48
N LEU A 32 7.67 -3.58 2.97
CA LEU A 32 6.96 -3.17 4.19
C LEU A 32 5.45 -3.27 4.03
N SER A 33 4.88 -2.79 2.92
CA SER A 33 3.44 -2.87 2.66
C SER A 33 2.93 -4.30 2.57
N VAL A 34 3.66 -5.19 1.88
CA VAL A 34 3.26 -6.60 1.73
C VAL A 34 3.38 -7.35 3.05
N VAL A 35 4.46 -7.14 3.81
CA VAL A 35 4.65 -7.84 5.10
C VAL A 35 3.59 -7.41 6.11
N ILE A 36 3.41 -6.10 6.30
CA ILE A 36 2.44 -5.58 7.27
C ILE A 36 1.01 -5.94 6.84
N GLY A 37 0.68 -5.70 5.56
CA GLY A 37 -0.62 -6.04 5.01
C GLY A 37 -0.93 -7.54 5.06
N GLY A 38 0.08 -8.38 4.78
CA GLY A 38 -0.04 -9.84 4.83
C GLY A 38 -0.28 -10.38 6.23
N VAL A 39 0.45 -9.88 7.23
CA VAL A 39 0.25 -10.24 8.64
C VAL A 39 -1.17 -9.85 9.10
N LEU A 40 -1.62 -8.63 8.81
CA LEU A 40 -2.97 -8.19 9.12
C LEU A 40 -4.04 -9.03 8.40
N ALA A 41 -3.82 -9.32 7.12
CA ALA A 41 -4.73 -10.14 6.33
C ALA A 41 -4.87 -11.55 6.91
N LEU A 42 -3.81 -12.14 7.45
CA LEU A 42 -3.85 -13.45 8.11
C LEU A 42 -4.79 -13.43 9.34
N PHE A 43 -4.63 -12.46 10.24
CA PHE A 43 -5.49 -12.34 11.41
C PHE A 43 -6.96 -12.09 11.04
N LEU A 44 -7.20 -11.22 10.06
CA LEU A 44 -8.54 -10.95 9.56
C LEU A 44 -9.16 -12.18 8.89
N ALA A 45 -8.39 -12.97 8.13
CA ALA A 45 -8.87 -14.18 7.50
C ALA A 45 -9.32 -15.22 8.53
N ILE A 46 -8.55 -15.40 9.62
CA ILE A 46 -8.94 -16.29 10.72
C ILE A 46 -10.25 -15.81 11.36
N GLY A 47 -10.36 -14.51 11.67
CA GLY A 47 -11.58 -13.95 12.23
C GLY A 47 -12.80 -14.05 11.31
N ARG A 48 -12.60 -14.01 9.98
CA ARG A 48 -13.67 -14.09 8.97
C ARG A 48 -14.33 -15.48 8.90
N VAL A 49 -13.60 -16.54 9.24
CA VAL A 49 -14.09 -17.94 9.26
C VAL A 49 -14.78 -18.28 10.59
N SER A 50 -14.70 -17.41 11.59
CA SER A 50 -15.38 -17.61 12.88
C SER A 50 -16.89 -17.79 12.71
N SER A 51 -17.47 -18.70 13.51
CA SER A 51 -18.92 -18.92 13.60
C SER A 51 -19.67 -17.74 14.26
N ASN A 52 -18.95 -16.85 14.95
CA ASN A 52 -19.54 -15.68 15.58
C ASN A 52 -19.80 -14.56 14.56
N LYS A 53 -21.08 -14.35 14.23
CA LYS A 53 -21.55 -13.31 13.31
C LYS A 53 -21.07 -11.90 13.69
N TYR A 54 -20.92 -11.60 14.97
CA TYR A 54 -20.46 -10.28 15.44
C TYR A 54 -18.98 -10.00 15.12
N ILE A 55 -18.16 -11.04 14.95
CA ILE A 55 -16.75 -10.91 14.56
C ILE A 55 -16.64 -10.98 13.03
N GLN A 56 -17.37 -11.91 12.44
CA GLN A 56 -17.34 -12.20 11.02
C GLN A 56 -17.87 -11.04 10.15
N PHE A 57 -18.92 -10.33 10.61
CA PHE A 57 -19.57 -9.24 9.88
C PHE A 57 -18.70 -7.98 9.73
N PRO A 58 -18.10 -7.40 10.79
CA PRO A 58 -17.24 -6.22 10.63
C PRO A 58 -16.01 -6.51 9.76
N ILE A 59 -15.42 -7.70 9.86
CA ILE A 59 -14.29 -8.10 9.00
C ILE A 59 -14.71 -8.19 7.53
N TRP A 60 -15.92 -8.73 7.26
CA TRP A 60 -16.47 -8.75 5.92
C TRP A 60 -16.67 -7.35 5.36
N LEU A 61 -17.31 -6.47 6.13
CA LEU A 61 -17.58 -5.11 5.72
C LEU A 61 -16.29 -4.36 5.42
N PHE A 62 -15.30 -4.47 6.30
CA PHE A 62 -13.95 -3.93 6.10
C PHE A 62 -13.33 -4.45 4.80
N THR A 63 -13.22 -5.77 4.63
CA THR A 63 -12.60 -6.35 3.43
C THR A 63 -13.38 -6.04 2.15
N TYR A 64 -14.70 -5.89 2.22
CA TYR A 64 -15.54 -5.51 1.07
C TYR A 64 -15.28 -4.07 0.63
N ILE A 65 -15.25 -3.11 1.55
CA ILE A 65 -15.00 -1.69 1.25
C ILE A 65 -13.59 -1.49 0.69
N PHE A 66 -12.57 -2.04 1.35
CA PHE A 66 -11.18 -1.85 0.94
C PHE A 66 -10.83 -2.56 -0.38
N ARG A 67 -11.53 -3.65 -0.73
CA ARG A 67 -11.37 -4.31 -2.04
C ARG A 67 -12.26 -3.73 -3.13
N GLY A 68 -13.37 -3.10 -2.76
CA GLY A 68 -14.32 -2.48 -3.69
C GLY A 68 -13.98 -1.04 -4.07
N THR A 69 -13.06 -0.39 -3.37
CA THR A 69 -12.63 0.99 -3.64
C THR A 69 -11.28 1.04 -4.35
N PRO A 70 -11.08 1.93 -5.35
CA PRO A 70 -9.79 2.05 -6.03
C PRO A 70 -8.68 2.49 -5.06
N LEU A 71 -7.51 1.85 -5.14
CA LEU A 71 -6.35 2.18 -4.30
C LEU A 71 -5.97 3.67 -4.40
N TYR A 72 -6.03 4.25 -5.60
CA TYR A 72 -5.76 5.67 -5.79
C TYR A 72 -6.69 6.57 -4.97
N VAL A 73 -7.97 6.22 -4.87
CA VAL A 73 -8.94 6.96 -4.05
C VAL A 73 -8.64 6.79 -2.57
N GLN A 74 -8.25 5.59 -2.12
CA GLN A 74 -7.82 5.37 -0.73
C GLN A 74 -6.62 6.25 -0.38
N LEU A 75 -5.60 6.25 -1.25
CA LEU A 75 -4.42 7.10 -1.09
C LEU A 75 -4.79 8.59 -1.10
N LEU A 76 -5.68 9.01 -2.00
CA LEU A 76 -6.16 10.39 -2.02
C LEU A 76 -6.85 10.74 -0.70
N VAL A 77 -7.76 9.91 -0.20
CA VAL A 77 -8.46 10.16 1.06
C VAL A 77 -7.50 10.23 2.24
N PHE A 78 -6.52 9.33 2.35
CA PHE A 78 -5.52 9.41 3.42
C PHE A 78 -4.61 10.62 3.25
N TYR A 79 -4.13 10.88 2.03
CA TYR A 79 -3.19 11.96 1.76
C TYR A 79 -3.83 13.34 1.82
N SER A 80 -4.97 13.57 1.19
CA SER A 80 -5.67 14.87 1.24
C SER A 80 -6.52 15.00 2.49
N GLY A 81 -7.19 13.94 2.94
CA GLY A 81 -8.09 13.98 4.10
C GLY A 81 -7.37 14.13 5.44
N MET A 82 -6.18 13.53 5.62
CA MET A 82 -5.40 13.72 6.86
C MET A 82 -4.56 15.00 6.88
N TYR A 83 -4.15 15.51 5.71
CA TYR A 83 -3.21 16.65 5.62
C TYR A 83 -3.91 18.01 5.55
N THR A 84 -5.23 18.03 5.35
CA THR A 84 -6.05 19.26 5.32
C THR A 84 -6.71 19.58 6.68
N LEU A 85 -6.50 18.75 7.70
CA LEU A 85 -6.90 18.99 9.10
C LEU A 85 -5.71 19.43 9.93
#